data_AF-A0A243B8V1-F1
#
_entry.id   AF-A0A243B8V1-F1
#
_cell.length_a   1.000
_cell.length_b   1.000
_cell.length_c   1.000
_cell.angle_alpha   90.00
_cell.angle_beta   90.00
_cell.angle_gamma   90.00
#
_symmetry.space_group_name_H-M   'P 1'
#
loop_
_entity.id
_entity.type
_entity.pdbx_description
1 polymer ?
#
loop_
_entity_poly.entity_id
_entity_poly.type
_entity_poly.pdbx_seq_one_letter_code
_entity_poly.pdbx_strand_id
1 'polypeptide(L)'
;SMVTDDFTFDKSLVDIVPVYSKSISKEAQDLINEINLKYDLDIKYWETSAVLHLASSKMAKENKDWYGPLSIDEKGGNNFAISFENHKPSIELTKRWITMIYPDLNLDKEIDKLVKNINMEYVFEKGRHKIKMGQTANYKGWRIYIGE
;
A
#
# COMPACT_ATOMS: atom_id res chain seq x y z
N SER A 1 15.99 -11.96 5.20
CA SER A 1 15.00 -11.42 6.15
C SER A 1 13.99 -10.57 5.38
N MET A 2 12.68 -10.71 5.66
CA MET A 2 11.59 -9.92 5.06
C MET A 2 11.29 -8.62 5.81
N VAL A 3 12.00 -8.37 6.91
CA VAL A 3 11.91 -7.16 7.73
C VAL A 3 13.22 -6.39 7.65
N THR A 4 13.18 -5.08 7.85
CA THR A 4 14.38 -4.24 8.05
C THR A 4 14.95 -4.42 9.45
N ASP A 5 16.19 -3.98 9.66
CA ASP A 5 16.88 -4.14 10.95
C ASP A 5 16.19 -3.30 12.06
N ASP A 6 15.56 -2.18 11.68
CA ASP A 6 14.82 -1.28 12.57
C ASP A 6 13.30 -1.59 12.64
N PHE A 7 12.90 -2.81 12.26
CA PHE A 7 11.49 -3.18 12.18
C PHE A 7 10.78 -3.17 13.53
N THR A 8 9.74 -2.34 13.65
CA THR A 8 8.85 -2.32 14.83
C THR A 8 7.58 -3.12 14.54
N PHE A 9 7.32 -4.16 15.34
CA PHE A 9 6.18 -5.07 15.20
C PHE A 9 5.27 -5.04 16.42
N ASP A 10 4.08 -4.45 16.29
CA ASP A 10 3.03 -4.61 17.27
C ASP A 10 2.12 -5.78 16.90
N LYS A 11 2.46 -6.95 17.44
CA LYS A 11 1.70 -8.19 17.21
C LYS A 11 0.23 -8.06 17.60
N SER A 12 -0.08 -7.27 18.63
CA SER A 12 -1.44 -7.15 19.15
C SER A 12 -2.39 -6.45 18.17
N LEU A 13 -1.87 -5.50 17.38
CA LEU A 13 -2.63 -4.81 16.33
C LEU A 13 -2.84 -5.71 15.12
N VAL A 14 -1.82 -6.46 14.73
CA VAL A 14 -1.88 -7.32 13.54
C VAL A 14 -2.86 -8.48 13.71
N ASP A 15 -2.97 -9.03 14.92
CA ASP A 15 -3.87 -10.15 15.22
C ASP A 15 -5.36 -9.73 15.23
N ILE A 16 -5.67 -8.45 15.41
CA ILE A 16 -7.06 -7.95 15.53
C ILE A 16 -7.52 -7.11 14.33
N VAL A 17 -6.62 -6.45 13.61
CA VAL A 17 -6.96 -5.60 12.46
C VAL A 17 -6.96 -6.44 11.17
N PRO A 18 -8.12 -6.63 10.51
CA PRO A 18 -8.23 -7.54 9.36
C PRO A 18 -7.27 -7.22 8.21
N VAL A 19 -7.12 -5.92 7.88
CA VAL A 19 -6.23 -5.49 6.79
C VAL A 19 -4.76 -5.78 7.10
N TYR A 20 -4.33 -5.68 8.35
CA TYR A 20 -2.96 -5.99 8.76
C TYR A 20 -2.70 -7.48 8.79
N SER A 21 -3.62 -8.27 9.34
CA SER A 21 -3.54 -9.74 9.31
C SER A 21 -3.36 -10.26 7.88
N LYS A 22 -4.15 -9.75 6.92
CA LYS A 22 -4.00 -10.11 5.50
C LYS A 22 -2.68 -9.61 4.90
N SER A 23 -2.26 -8.41 5.26
CA SER A 23 -1.05 -7.75 4.71
C SER A 23 0.28 -8.31 5.22
N ILE A 24 0.29 -9.10 6.29
CA ILE A 24 1.48 -9.84 6.76
C ILE A 24 1.46 -11.33 6.39
N SER A 25 0.40 -11.79 5.73
CA SER A 25 0.21 -13.19 5.38
C SER A 25 1.29 -13.71 4.42
N LYS A 26 1.39 -15.04 4.28
CA LYS A 26 2.30 -15.66 3.31
C LYS A 26 2.03 -15.19 1.88
N GLU A 27 0.78 -14.99 1.52
CA GLU A 27 0.37 -14.47 0.21
C GLU A 27 0.92 -13.05 -0.04
N ALA A 28 0.85 -12.17 0.97
CA ALA A 28 1.42 -10.83 0.89
C ALA A 28 2.96 -10.88 0.76
N GLN A 29 3.62 -11.77 1.49
CA GLN A 29 5.07 -11.97 1.41
C GLN A 29 5.49 -12.50 0.02
N ASP A 30 4.70 -13.39 -0.57
CA ASP A 30 4.94 -13.90 -1.92
C ASP A 30 4.76 -12.81 -2.98
N LEU A 31 3.73 -11.98 -2.85
CA LEU A 31 3.55 -10.81 -3.69
C LEU A 31 4.74 -9.85 -3.61
N ILE A 32 5.27 -9.57 -2.41
CA ILE A 32 6.49 -8.76 -2.25
C ILE A 32 7.67 -9.41 -2.98
N ASN A 33 7.88 -10.71 -2.80
CA ASN A 33 8.98 -11.45 -3.43
C ASN A 33 8.90 -11.39 -4.96
N GLU A 34 7.70 -11.56 -5.53
CA GLU A 34 7.49 -11.45 -6.97
C GLU A 34 7.83 -10.06 -7.51
N ILE A 35 7.41 -8.99 -6.82
CA ILE A 35 7.74 -7.61 -7.21
C ILE A 35 9.24 -7.36 -7.08
N ASN A 36 9.88 -7.84 -6.01
CA ASN A 36 11.32 -7.76 -5.83
C ASN A 36 12.07 -8.43 -6.98
N LEU A 37 11.71 -9.66 -7.34
CA LEU A 37 12.34 -10.40 -8.43
C LEU A 37 12.12 -9.71 -9.78
N LYS A 38 10.90 -9.23 -10.05
CA LYS A 38 10.55 -8.60 -11.33
C LYS A 38 11.27 -7.27 -11.56
N TYR A 39 11.49 -6.50 -10.51
CA TYR A 39 12.02 -5.13 -10.61
C TYR A 39 13.44 -4.95 -10.03
N ASP A 40 14.10 -6.04 -9.65
CA ASP A 40 15.38 -6.03 -8.92
C ASP A 40 15.35 -5.12 -7.68
N LEU A 41 14.34 -5.30 -6.83
CA LEU A 41 14.14 -4.51 -5.60
C LEU A 41 14.42 -5.33 -4.34
N ASP A 42 14.42 -4.63 -3.20
CA ASP A 42 14.61 -5.19 -1.87
C ASP A 42 13.52 -4.74 -0.89
N ILE A 43 12.27 -4.68 -1.37
CA ILE A 43 11.10 -4.30 -0.58
C ILE A 43 10.96 -5.25 0.62
N LYS A 44 10.83 -4.66 1.81
CA LYS A 44 10.70 -5.32 3.11
C LYS A 44 9.70 -4.56 3.99
N TYR A 45 9.18 -5.23 5.02
CA TYR A 45 8.41 -4.56 6.06
C TYR A 45 9.35 -3.68 6.91
N TRP A 46 8.92 -2.44 7.15
CA TRP A 46 9.66 -1.43 7.92
C TRP A 46 9.01 -1.12 9.28
N GLU A 47 7.69 -1.03 9.32
CA GLU A 47 6.97 -0.75 10.56
C GLU A 47 5.56 -1.33 10.47
N THR A 48 5.07 -1.83 11.60
CA THR A 48 3.70 -2.32 11.80
C THR A 48 3.27 -1.92 13.22
N SER A 49 3.19 -0.61 13.44
CA SER A 49 2.59 -0.01 14.63
C SER A 49 1.17 0.43 14.27
N ALA A 50 0.88 1.74 14.28
CA ALA A 50 -0.37 2.34 13.80
C ALA A 50 -0.52 2.33 12.28
N VAL A 51 0.57 2.09 11.53
CA VAL A 51 0.59 2.02 10.06
C VAL A 51 1.52 0.87 9.66
N LEU A 52 1.11 0.09 8.66
CA LEU A 52 1.99 -0.89 8.03
C LEU A 52 2.78 -0.19 6.92
N HIS A 53 4.10 -0.22 7.01
CA HIS A 53 5.01 0.38 6.03
C HIS A 53 5.86 -0.69 5.35
N LEU A 54 5.95 -0.59 4.02
CA LEU A 54 6.99 -1.25 3.24
C LEU A 54 8.06 -0.22 2.84
N ALA A 55 9.32 -0.66 2.82
CA ALA A 55 10.47 0.14 2.42
C ALA A 55 11.39 -0.65 1.49
N SER A 56 12.15 0.04 0.63
CA SER A 56 13.20 -0.55 -0.21
C SER A 56 14.38 0.41 -0.26
N SER A 57 15.58 -0.09 0.02
CA SER A 57 16.81 0.72 -0.08
C SER A 57 17.11 1.12 -1.52
N LYS A 58 16.70 0.29 -2.47
CA LYS A 58 16.83 0.56 -3.91
C LYS A 58 15.80 1.56 -4.46
N MET A 59 14.74 1.86 -3.71
CA MET A 59 13.75 2.88 -4.06
C MET A 59 13.96 4.21 -3.33
N ALA A 60 14.71 4.22 -2.22
CA ALA A 60 14.98 5.41 -1.44
C ALA A 60 15.85 6.43 -2.21
N LYS A 61 15.23 7.31 -3.00
CA LYS A 61 15.86 8.53 -3.49
C LYS A 61 15.52 9.70 -2.58
N GLU A 62 16.54 10.23 -1.89
CA GLU A 62 16.63 11.52 -1.15
C GLU A 62 15.53 11.86 -0.11
N ASN A 63 14.43 11.12 0.00
CA ASN A 63 13.38 11.34 0.98
C ASN A 63 13.35 10.18 1.98
N LYS A 64 14.19 10.29 3.01
CA LYS A 64 14.19 9.36 4.14
C LYS A 64 12.88 9.36 4.94
N ASP A 65 12.04 10.37 4.73
CA ASP A 65 10.94 10.68 5.66
C ASP A 65 9.55 10.17 5.23
N TRP A 66 9.32 9.71 3.99
CA TRP A 66 7.92 9.52 3.54
C TRP A 66 7.65 8.37 2.56
N TYR A 67 6.41 7.83 2.64
CA TYR A 67 5.86 6.61 2.01
C TYR A 67 6.73 5.96 0.94
N GLY A 68 7.32 4.81 1.29
CA GLY A 68 8.03 3.94 0.35
C GLY A 68 7.08 3.20 -0.61
N PRO A 69 7.44 1.98 -1.05
CA PRO A 69 6.68 1.21 -2.04
C PRO A 69 5.17 1.13 -1.78
N LEU A 70 4.77 0.97 -0.51
CA LEU A 70 3.38 0.89 -0.08
C LEU A 70 3.28 1.13 1.43
N SER A 71 2.20 1.79 1.86
CA SER A 71 1.83 1.94 3.28
C SER A 71 0.33 1.74 3.46
N ILE A 72 -0.08 1.19 4.60
CA ILE A 72 -1.47 0.88 4.94
C ILE A 72 -1.82 1.46 6.30
N ASP A 73 -2.80 2.33 6.30
CA ASP A 73 -3.26 3.09 7.44
C ASP A 73 -4.71 2.68 7.75
N GLU A 74 -4.92 2.02 8.89
CA GLU A 74 -6.24 1.57 9.36
C GLU A 74 -7.15 2.79 9.65
N LYS A 75 -8.45 2.65 9.39
CA LYS A 75 -9.43 3.75 9.50
C LYS A 75 -10.70 3.33 10.24
N GLY A 76 -10.62 2.34 11.11
CA GLY A 76 -11.74 1.74 11.84
C GLY A 76 -12.47 0.67 11.02
N GLY A 77 -12.76 -0.47 11.66
CA GLY A 77 -13.55 -1.54 11.07
C GLY A 77 -12.84 -2.18 9.87
N ASN A 78 -13.51 -2.23 8.72
CA ASN A 78 -12.93 -2.73 7.47
C ASN A 78 -12.35 -1.60 6.59
N ASN A 79 -12.29 -0.37 7.11
CA ASN A 79 -11.83 0.78 6.34
C ASN A 79 -10.33 0.94 6.46
N PHE A 80 -9.66 1.31 5.37
CA PHE A 80 -8.23 1.63 5.38
C PHE A 80 -7.86 2.58 4.25
N ALA A 81 -6.66 3.15 4.35
CA ALA A 81 -6.04 3.90 3.26
C ALA A 81 -4.71 3.28 2.86
N ILE A 82 -4.45 3.20 1.57
CA ILE A 82 -3.15 2.85 1.00
C ILE A 82 -2.49 4.13 0.49
N SER A 83 -1.22 4.34 0.82
CA SER A 83 -0.38 5.36 0.15
C SER A 83 0.84 4.73 -0.49
N PHE A 84 1.22 5.20 -1.68
CA PHE A 84 2.31 4.62 -2.48
C PHE A 84 2.98 5.67 -3.37
N GLU A 85 4.27 5.49 -3.66
CA GLU A 85 5.03 6.37 -4.55
C GLU A 85 4.58 6.26 -6.01
N ASN A 86 4.81 7.33 -6.78
CA ASN A 86 4.61 7.32 -8.23
C ASN A 86 5.75 6.56 -8.95
N HIS A 87 5.90 5.28 -8.63
CA HIS A 87 6.91 4.40 -9.20
C HIS A 87 6.24 3.12 -9.73
N LYS A 88 6.70 2.61 -10.88
CA LYS A 88 6.04 1.47 -11.56
C LYS A 88 5.85 0.24 -10.65
N PRO A 89 6.88 -0.25 -9.92
CA PRO A 89 6.72 -1.30 -8.91
C PRO A 89 5.66 -1.00 -7.85
N SER A 90 5.60 0.23 -7.31
CA SER A 90 4.62 0.63 -6.30
C SER A 90 3.18 0.62 -6.83
N ILE A 91 3.00 1.08 -8.07
CA ILE A 91 1.71 1.07 -8.77
C ILE A 91 1.23 -0.37 -8.98
N GLU A 92 2.09 -1.25 -9.49
CA GLU A 92 1.74 -2.67 -9.68
C GLU A 92 1.48 -3.36 -8.35
N LEU A 93 2.35 -3.15 -7.36
CA LEU A 93 2.19 -3.68 -6.02
C LEU A 93 0.84 -3.28 -5.44
N THR A 94 0.49 -2.00 -5.49
CA THR A 94 -0.78 -1.47 -4.95
C THR A 94 -2.01 -2.12 -5.61
N LYS A 95 -2.03 -2.22 -6.94
CA LYS A 95 -3.13 -2.87 -7.69
C LYS A 95 -3.35 -4.32 -7.22
N ARG A 96 -2.26 -5.08 -7.14
CA ARG A 96 -2.27 -6.48 -6.71
C ARG A 96 -2.62 -6.61 -5.22
N TRP A 97 -2.16 -5.68 -4.40
CA TRP A 97 -2.42 -5.65 -2.95
C TRP A 97 -3.91 -5.44 -2.65
N ILE A 98 -4.55 -4.51 -3.35
CA ILE A 98 -5.99 -4.25 -3.23
C ILE A 98 -6.78 -5.50 -3.60
N THR A 99 -6.44 -6.13 -4.72
CA THR A 99 -7.11 -7.37 -5.18
C THR A 99 -6.87 -8.54 -4.21
N MET A 100 -5.69 -8.61 -3.59
CA MET A 100 -5.38 -9.60 -2.56
C MET A 100 -6.24 -9.42 -1.30
N ILE A 101 -6.48 -8.17 -0.87
CA ILE A 101 -7.34 -7.87 0.28
C ILE A 101 -8.82 -8.11 -0.08
N TYR A 102 -9.25 -7.60 -1.24
CA TYR A 102 -10.61 -7.67 -1.74
C TYR A 102 -10.63 -8.24 -3.17
N PRO A 103 -10.80 -9.57 -3.32
CA PRO A 103 -10.77 -10.24 -4.63
C PRO A 103 -11.85 -9.76 -5.62
N ASP A 104 -12.94 -9.17 -5.13
CA ASP A 104 -14.02 -8.58 -5.91
C ASP A 104 -13.80 -7.10 -6.28
N LEU A 105 -12.75 -6.47 -5.75
CA LEU A 105 -12.43 -5.05 -5.98
C LEU A 105 -11.19 -4.90 -6.87
N ASN A 106 -11.42 -4.77 -8.19
CA ASN A 106 -10.37 -4.37 -9.13
C ASN A 106 -10.40 -2.85 -9.34
N LEU A 107 -9.29 -2.14 -9.06
CA LEU A 107 -9.15 -0.69 -9.24
C LEU A 107 -8.10 -0.30 -10.30
N ASP A 108 -7.70 -1.21 -11.18
CA ASP A 108 -6.58 -1.01 -12.10
C ASP A 108 -6.75 0.21 -13.00
N LYS A 109 -7.95 0.36 -13.59
CA LYS A 109 -8.27 1.47 -14.51
C LYS A 109 -8.30 2.81 -13.78
N GLU A 110 -8.86 2.83 -12.58
CA GLU A 110 -8.97 4.01 -11.74
C GLU A 110 -7.58 4.45 -11.26
N ILE A 111 -6.72 3.51 -10.87
CA ILE A 111 -5.33 3.77 -10.52
C ILE A 111 -4.53 4.28 -11.74
N ASP A 112 -4.69 3.68 -12.91
CA ASP A 112 -4.03 4.16 -14.13
C ASP A 112 -4.45 5.59 -14.51
N LYS A 113 -5.72 5.92 -14.26
CA LYS A 113 -6.23 7.28 -14.46
C LYS A 113 -5.66 8.24 -13.41
N LEU A 114 -5.58 7.82 -12.14
CA LEU A 114 -5.01 8.60 -11.05
C LEU A 114 -3.56 8.98 -11.35
N VAL A 115 -2.70 8.01 -11.66
CA VAL A 115 -1.25 8.24 -11.83
C VAL A 115 -0.90 9.11 -13.04
N LYS A 116 -1.80 9.21 -14.03
CA LYS A 116 -1.64 10.07 -15.21
C LYS A 116 -2.07 11.52 -14.97
N ASN A 117 -2.81 11.79 -13.91
CA ASN A 117 -3.49 13.06 -13.71
C ASN A 117 -3.16 13.66 -12.35
N ILE A 118 -2.13 14.50 -12.34
CA ILE A 118 -1.67 15.24 -11.16
C ILE A 118 -2.78 16.23 -10.73
N ASN A 119 -2.95 16.44 -9.41
CA ASN A 119 -3.96 17.34 -8.81
C ASN A 119 -5.44 16.93 -9.00
N MET A 120 -5.74 15.66 -9.30
CA MET A 120 -7.13 15.18 -9.31
C MET A 120 -7.47 14.37 -8.06
N GLU A 121 -8.64 14.67 -7.49
CA GLU A 121 -9.29 13.86 -6.47
C GLU A 121 -10.51 13.16 -7.09
N TYR A 122 -10.67 11.87 -6.81
CA TYR A 122 -11.82 11.07 -7.24
C TYR A 122 -12.54 10.53 -6.02
N VAL A 123 -13.87 10.62 -6.04
CA VAL A 123 -14.74 9.95 -5.06
C VAL A 123 -15.81 9.19 -5.83
N PHE A 124 -15.94 7.89 -5.58
CA PHE A 124 -16.91 7.04 -6.25
C PHE A 124 -17.21 5.79 -5.42
N GLU A 125 -18.27 5.07 -5.80
CA GLU A 125 -18.61 3.77 -5.24
C GLU A 125 -18.29 2.66 -6.24
N LYS A 126 -17.82 1.52 -5.75
CA LYS A 126 -17.56 0.32 -6.57
C LYS A 126 -17.93 -0.94 -5.79
N GLY A 127 -19.02 -1.59 -6.20
CA GLY A 127 -19.61 -2.67 -5.42
C GLY A 127 -20.07 -2.13 -4.06
N ARG A 128 -19.62 -2.78 -2.98
CA ARG A 128 -19.88 -2.34 -1.60
C ARG A 128 -18.91 -1.29 -1.08
N HIS A 129 -17.94 -0.86 -1.89
CA HIS A 129 -16.86 0.00 -1.40
C HIS A 129 -17.03 1.46 -1.77
N LYS A 130 -16.80 2.35 -0.80
CA LYS A 130 -16.61 3.78 -1.02
C LYS A 130 -15.13 4.07 -1.23
N ILE A 131 -14.81 4.65 -2.38
CA ILE A 131 -13.43 4.87 -2.80
C ILE A 131 -13.16 6.37 -2.88
N LYS A 132 -12.08 6.82 -2.25
CA LYS A 132 -11.53 8.16 -2.42
C LYS A 132 -10.07 8.08 -2.81
N MET A 133 -9.71 8.65 -3.95
CA MET A 133 -8.35 8.63 -4.49
C MET A 133 -7.84 10.05 -4.70
N GLY A 134 -6.56 10.28 -4.46
CA GLY A 134 -5.94 11.56 -4.73
C GLY A 134 -4.43 11.54 -4.55
N GLN A 135 -3.79 12.66 -4.80
CA GLN A 135 -2.37 12.83 -4.53
C GLN A 135 -2.12 12.97 -3.03
N THR A 136 -0.98 12.47 -2.53
CA THR A 136 -0.57 12.72 -1.15
C THR A 136 -0.28 14.21 -0.94
N ALA A 137 -0.45 14.70 0.29
CA ALA A 137 -0.26 16.12 0.62
C ALA A 137 1.13 16.69 0.27
N ASN A 138 2.14 15.82 0.18
CA ASN A 138 3.50 16.19 -0.21
C ASN A 138 3.75 16.13 -1.73
N TYR A 139 2.74 15.82 -2.53
CA TYR A 139 2.77 15.70 -3.99
C TYR A 139 3.71 14.62 -4.55
N LYS A 140 4.27 13.73 -3.71
CA LYS A 140 5.25 12.71 -4.11
C LYS A 140 4.66 11.33 -4.41
N GLY A 141 3.38 11.11 -4.07
CA GLY A 141 2.72 9.84 -4.29
C GLY A 141 1.20 9.99 -4.34
N TRP A 142 0.54 8.86 -4.17
CA TRP A 142 -0.90 8.73 -4.29
C TRP A 142 -1.47 8.09 -3.02
N ARG A 143 -2.71 8.45 -2.70
CA ARG A 143 -3.46 7.88 -1.58
C ARG A 143 -4.81 7.38 -2.08
N ILE A 144 -5.18 6.19 -1.63
CA ILE A 144 -6.45 5.54 -1.92
C ILE A 144 -7.08 5.16 -0.59
N TYR A 145 -8.20 5.77 -0.24
CA TYR A 145 -9.07 5.33 0.84
C TYR A 145 -10.09 4.33 0.30
N ILE A 146 -10.25 3.22 1.01
CA ILE A 146 -11.23 2.16 0.75
C ILE A 146 -12.06 2.01 2.03
N GLY A 147 -13.35 2.33 1.93
CA GLY A 147 -14.32 2.07 2.99
C GLY A 147 -15.38 1.07 2.55
N GLU A 148 -15.99 0.38 3.52
CA GLU A 148 -17.18 -0.47 3.35
C GLU A 148 -18.44 0.22 3.89
#